data_AF-A0A7E5X258-F1
#
_entry.id   AF-A0A7E5X258-F1
#
_cell.length_a   1.000
_cell.length_b   1.000
_cell.length_c   1.000
_cell.angle_alpha   90.00
_cell.angle_beta   90.00
_cell.angle_gamma   90.00
#
_symmetry.space_group_name_H-M   'P 1'
#
loop_
_entity.id
_entity.type
_entity.pdbx_description
1 polymer ?
#
loop_
_entity_poly.entity_id
_entity_poly.type
_entity_poly.pdbx_seq_one_letter_code
_entity_poly.pdbx_strand_id
1 'polypeptide(L)'
;MDEDDLKKFCPNCCQLYLMQFTSSKLKCNWPLFLPCGHSMCENCVISVIRCAEPLECKVCFVNTEVTNTEAKDLLGNQLKLHQKFPINVHMVGELTLNFVRTSEVIKKQPEEDPFLDLKTILKDETTEANCLECHETTSKMCKQCDTVMCAACFKRSHMNFVISRTINYS
;
A
#
# COMPACT_ATOMS: atom_id res chain seq x y z
N MET A 1 -16.95 -17.29 1.44
CA MET A 1 -15.89 -16.90 2.40
C MET A 1 -15.37 -15.60 1.86
N ASP A 2 -15.80 -14.52 2.48
CA ASP A 2 -15.83 -13.19 1.90
C ASP A 2 -14.40 -12.63 1.70
N GLU A 3 -14.14 -12.00 0.56
CA GLU A 3 -12.82 -11.49 0.15
C GLU A 3 -12.23 -10.39 1.06
N ASP A 4 -13.02 -9.86 2.01
CA ASP A 4 -12.62 -8.75 2.87
C ASP A 4 -11.86 -9.16 4.14
N ASP A 5 -11.78 -10.45 4.48
CA ASP A 5 -11.16 -10.95 5.73
C ASP A 5 -9.61 -10.92 5.78
N LEU A 6 -8.96 -10.46 4.71
CA LEU A 6 -7.52 -10.69 4.52
C LEU A 6 -6.65 -9.43 4.52
N LYS A 7 -7.25 -8.25 4.64
CA LYS A 7 -6.51 -6.99 4.78
C LYS A 7 -6.12 -6.79 6.25
N LYS A 8 -4.82 -6.85 6.54
CA LYS A 8 -4.27 -6.63 7.89
C LYS A 8 -3.72 -5.20 7.95
N PHE A 9 -4.14 -4.42 8.94
CA PHE A 9 -3.74 -3.01 9.10
C PHE A 9 -2.92 -2.78 10.36
N CYS A 10 -2.02 -1.80 10.32
CA CYS A 10 -1.34 -1.31 11.51
C CYS A 10 -2.33 -0.55 12.41
N PRO A 11 -2.49 -0.91 13.69
CA PRO A 11 -3.40 -0.22 14.61
C PRO A 11 -3.02 1.25 14.89
N ASN A 12 -1.78 1.66 14.59
CA ASN A 12 -1.30 3.01 14.86
C ASN A 12 -1.50 3.98 13.68
N CYS A 13 -1.15 3.58 12.45
CA CYS A 13 -1.22 4.45 11.28
C CYS A 13 -2.31 4.07 10.28
N CYS A 14 -3.07 3.00 10.57
CA CYS A 14 -4.12 2.44 9.70
C CYS A 14 -3.62 2.06 8.29
N GLN A 15 -2.30 1.99 8.08
CA GLN A 15 -1.73 1.56 6.81
C GLN A 15 -1.81 0.04 6.69
N LEU A 16 -2.10 -0.44 5.48
CA LEU A 16 -2.11 -1.86 5.15
C LEU A 16 -0.70 -2.44 5.29
N TYR A 17 -0.59 -3.61 5.92
CA TYR A 17 0.62 -4.42 5.82
C TYR A 17 0.70 -4.99 4.41
N LEU A 18 1.62 -4.46 3.60
CA LEU A 18 1.79 -4.85 2.21
C LEU A 18 3.22 -5.36 1.99
N MET A 19 3.33 -6.51 1.32
CA MET A 19 4.59 -7.00 0.77
C MET A 19 4.66 -6.65 -0.72
N GLN A 20 5.59 -5.77 -1.09
CA GLN A 20 5.90 -5.47 -2.50
C GLN A 20 7.30 -5.97 -2.83
N PHE A 21 7.37 -6.93 -3.75
CA PHE A 21 8.62 -7.31 -4.40
C PHE A 21 8.82 -6.41 -5.63
N THR A 22 9.68 -5.41 -5.49
CA THR A 22 10.19 -4.69 -6.67
C THR A 22 11.49 -5.35 -7.12
N SER A 23 11.83 -5.20 -8.41
CA SER A 23 13.02 -5.80 -9.04
C SER A 23 14.36 -5.43 -8.39
N SER A 24 14.39 -4.51 -7.43
CA SER A 24 15.61 -4.07 -6.75
C SER A 24 15.53 -4.00 -5.23
N LYS A 25 14.34 -3.92 -4.60
CA LYS A 25 14.20 -3.90 -3.13
C LYS A 25 12.86 -4.47 -2.65
N LEU A 26 12.89 -5.15 -1.51
CA LEU A 26 11.71 -5.51 -0.75
C LEU A 26 11.25 -4.28 0.05
N LYS A 27 10.13 -3.66 -0.33
CA LYS A 27 9.52 -2.60 0.47
C LYS A 27 8.42 -3.24 1.31
N CYS A 28 8.67 -3.40 2.60
CA CYS A 28 7.73 -3.99 3.55
C CYS A 28 7.60 -3.10 4.77
N ASN A 29 6.36 -2.85 5.19
CA ASN A 29 6.08 -2.34 6.52
C ASN A 29 6.00 -3.57 7.44
N TRP A 30 7.10 -4.03 8.01
CA TRP A 30 7.09 -5.27 8.80
C TRP A 30 6.18 -5.13 10.03
N PRO A 31 5.25 -6.07 10.28
CA PRO A 31 4.50 -6.10 11.53
C PRO A 31 5.44 -6.57 12.64
N LEU A 32 5.73 -5.72 13.62
CA LEU A 32 6.56 -6.05 14.78
C LEU A 32 5.68 -6.29 16.00
N PHE A 33 6.03 -7.29 16.81
CA PHE A 33 5.42 -7.52 18.11
C PHE A 33 5.89 -6.47 19.11
N LEU A 34 4.92 -5.90 19.81
CA LEU A 34 5.13 -5.21 21.07
C LEU A 34 5.28 -6.24 22.20
N PRO A 35 5.83 -5.86 23.36
CA PRO A 35 5.92 -6.75 24.52
C PRO A 35 4.58 -7.34 24.99
N CYS A 36 3.47 -6.65 24.70
CA CYS A 36 2.12 -7.14 25.00
C CYS A 36 1.60 -8.19 24.00
N GLY A 37 2.36 -8.55 22.96
CA GLY A 37 1.98 -9.53 21.94
C GLY A 37 1.16 -8.97 20.77
N HIS A 38 0.71 -7.72 20.82
CA HIS A 38 0.06 -7.06 19.69
C HIS A 38 1.08 -6.53 18.68
N SER A 39 0.65 -6.31 17.43
CA SER A 39 1.53 -5.85 16.37
C SER A 39 1.40 -4.37 16.05
N MET A 40 2.53 -3.74 15.71
CA MET A 40 2.63 -2.39 15.16
C MET A 40 3.65 -2.40 14.01
N CYS A 41 3.48 -1.59 12.97
CA CYS A 41 4.44 -1.60 11.86
C CYS A 41 5.80 -1.01 12.26
N GLU A 42 6.87 -1.52 11.65
CA GLU A 42 8.25 -1.09 11.91
C GLU A 42 8.41 0.43 11.82
N ASN A 43 7.82 1.06 10.80
CA ASN A 43 7.87 2.52 10.64
C ASN A 43 7.24 3.26 11.83
N CYS A 44 6.13 2.77 12.39
CA CYS A 44 5.54 3.38 13.57
C CYS A 44 6.41 3.18 14.80
N VAL A 45 6.96 1.98 15.01
CA VAL A 45 7.90 1.71 16.11
C VAL A 45 9.11 2.65 16.02
N ILE A 46 9.72 2.76 14.85
CA ILE A 46 10.88 3.65 14.59
C ILE A 46 10.51 5.11 14.84
N SER A 47 9.37 5.58 14.32
CA SER A 47 8.94 6.97 14.50
C SER A 47 8.71 7.32 15.96
N VAL A 48 8.03 6.46 16.71
CA VAL A 48 7.76 6.68 18.14
C VAL A 48 9.06 6.72 18.95
N ILE A 49 9.96 5.76 18.72
CA ILE A 49 11.29 5.73 19.37
C ILE A 49 12.09 7.00 19.03
N ARG A 50 12.03 7.47 17.77
CA ARG A 50 12.73 8.68 17.33
C ARG A 50 12.18 9.95 18.00
N CYS A 51 10.88 10.01 18.25
CA CYS A 51 10.25 11.12 18.97
C CYS A 51 10.47 11.07 20.49
N ALA A 52 11.16 10.04 21.00
CA ALA A 52 11.32 9.78 22.43
C ALA A 52 9.97 9.70 23.16
N GLU A 53 8.94 9.21 22.47
CA GLU A 53 7.61 8.98 23.03
C GLU A 53 7.50 7.55 23.57
N PRO A 54 6.73 7.32 24.65
CA PRO A 54 6.45 5.98 25.11
C PRO A 54 5.70 5.20 24.03
N LEU A 55 6.13 3.97 23.79
CA LEU A 55 5.51 3.11 22.78
C LEU A 55 4.23 2.50 23.34
N GLU A 56 3.10 3.15 23.09
CA GLU A 56 1.78 2.71 23.52
C GLU A 56 1.17 1.71 22.52
N CYS A 57 0.74 0.55 23.01
CA CYS A 57 -0.08 -0.36 22.22
C CYS A 57 -1.49 0.21 21.98
N LYS A 58 -1.87 0.46 20.73
CA LYS A 58 -3.24 0.95 20.40
C LYS A 58 -4.36 -0.09 20.50
N VAL A 59 -4.04 -1.32 20.93
CA VAL A 59 -5.04 -2.40 21.15
C VAL A 59 -5.35 -2.57 22.64
N CYS A 60 -4.31 -2.63 23.48
CA CYS A 60 -4.46 -2.89 24.93
C CYS A 60 -3.98 -1.74 25.81
N PHE A 61 -3.49 -0.64 25.22
CA PHE A 61 -3.02 0.57 25.90
C PHE A 61 -1.85 0.36 26.89
N VAL A 62 -1.15 -0.78 26.78
CA VAL A 62 0.07 -1.04 27.55
C VAL A 62 1.23 -0.27 26.93
N ASN A 63 1.91 0.53 27.75
CA ASN A 63 3.11 1.27 27.37
C ASN A 63 4.36 0.39 27.43
N THR A 64 5.25 0.59 26.48
CA THR A 64 6.60 0.05 26.49
C THR A 64 7.58 1.20 26.53
N GLU A 65 8.39 1.24 27.59
CA GLU A 65 9.46 2.21 27.72
C GLU A 65 10.68 1.76 26.91
N VAL A 66 11.26 2.71 26.20
CA VAL A 66 12.54 2.58 25.50
C VAL A 66 13.43 3.69 26.03
N THR A 67 14.52 3.33 26.71
CA THR A 67 15.43 4.33 27.25
C THR A 67 16.16 5.07 26.11
N ASN A 68 16.63 6.30 26.37
CA ASN A 68 17.38 7.07 25.36
C ASN A 68 18.64 6.35 24.86
N THR A 69 19.27 5.54 25.70
CA THR A 69 20.44 4.72 25.35
C THR A 69 20.04 3.60 24.41
N GLU A 70 18.95 2.88 24.72
CA GLU A 70 18.40 1.83 23.85
C GLU A 70 17.90 2.42 22.52
N ALA A 71 17.26 3.59 22.53
CA ALA A 71 16.71 4.23 21.33
C ALA A 71 17.76 4.42 20.23
N LYS A 72 18.96 4.92 20.59
CA LYS A 72 20.07 5.09 19.63
C LYS A 72 20.51 3.75 19.03
N ASP A 73 20.61 2.72 19.86
CA ASP A 73 21.00 1.38 19.46
C ASP A 73 19.97 0.73 18.53
N LEU A 74 18.68 0.89 18.83
CA LEU A 74 17.57 0.32 18.06
C LEU A 74 17.41 1.02 16.69
N LEU A 75 17.57 2.35 16.65
CA LEU A 75 17.47 3.12 15.41
C LEU A 75 18.67 2.91 14.47
N GLY A 76 19.85 2.61 15.01
CA GLY A 76 21.07 2.35 14.24
C GLY A 76 21.27 0.90 13.80
N ASN A 77 20.50 -0.04 14.36
CA ASN A 77 20.73 -1.48 14.14
C ASN A 77 19.41 -2.26 14.07
N GLN A 78 19.01 -2.66 12.85
CA GLN A 78 17.81 -3.47 12.62
C GLN A 78 17.83 -4.82 13.35
N LEU A 79 18.99 -5.44 13.55
CA LEU A 79 19.06 -6.70 14.29
C LEU A 79 18.65 -6.47 15.76
N LYS A 80 19.16 -5.42 16.39
CA LYS A 80 18.77 -5.04 17.76
C LYS A 80 17.29 -4.66 17.83
N LEU A 81 16.79 -3.94 16.82
CA LEU A 81 15.37 -3.62 16.70
C LEU A 81 14.50 -4.90 16.70
N HIS A 82 14.84 -5.88 15.86
CA HIS A 82 14.08 -7.13 15.77
C HIS A 82 14.30 -8.08 16.95
N GLN A 83 15.40 -7.93 17.70
CA GLN A 83 15.58 -8.64 18.97
C GLN A 83 14.63 -8.09 20.06
N LYS A 84 14.43 -6.78 20.11
CA LYS A 84 13.52 -6.13 21.07
C LYS A 84 12.05 -6.22 20.63
N PHE A 85 11.78 -6.05 19.34
CA PHE A 85 10.46 -6.07 18.72
C PHE A 85 10.45 -7.09 17.56
N PRO A 86 10.24 -8.39 17.85
CA PRO A 86 10.30 -9.45 16.86
C PRO A 86 9.27 -9.30 15.75
N ILE A 87 9.61 -9.71 14.54
CA ILE A 87 8.66 -9.73 13.41
C ILE A 87 7.54 -10.73 13.69
N ASN A 88 6.30 -10.34 13.45
CA ASN A 88 5.15 -11.23 13.45
C ASN A 88 5.15 -12.11 12.20
N VAL A 89 5.93 -13.19 12.26
CA VAL A 89 6.12 -14.15 11.17
C VAL A 89 4.83 -14.83 10.74
N HIS A 90 3.87 -15.01 11.65
CA HIS A 90 2.55 -15.56 11.32
C HIS A 90 1.81 -14.61 10.37
N MET A 91 1.72 -13.33 10.72
CA MET A 91 1.09 -12.31 9.89
C MET A 91 1.81 -12.17 8.54
N VAL A 92 3.15 -12.21 8.53
CA VAL A 92 3.92 -12.23 7.27
C VAL A 92 3.57 -13.43 6.40
N GLY A 93 3.40 -14.61 7.00
CA GLY A 93 2.94 -15.82 6.31
C GLY A 93 1.55 -15.64 5.70
N GLU A 94 0.58 -15.11 6.46
CA GLU A 94 -0.76 -14.80 5.96
C GLU A 94 -0.71 -13.83 4.76
N LEU A 95 0.07 -12.75 4.87
CA LEU A 95 0.24 -11.76 3.80
C LEU A 95 0.90 -12.37 2.56
N THR A 96 1.87 -13.26 2.74
CA THR A 96 2.53 -13.98 1.64
C THR A 96 1.56 -14.93 0.96
N LEU A 97 0.78 -15.70 1.72
CA LEU A 97 -0.25 -16.59 1.16
C LEU A 97 -1.30 -15.80 0.38
N ASN A 98 -1.70 -14.62 0.87
CA ASN A 98 -2.60 -13.73 0.15
C ASN A 98 -1.97 -13.24 -1.16
N PHE A 99 -0.73 -12.78 -1.12
CA PHE A 99 -0.01 -12.38 -2.32
C PHE A 99 0.09 -13.51 -3.35
N VAL A 100 0.39 -14.74 -2.92
CA VAL A 100 0.44 -15.92 -3.80
C VAL A 100 -0.95 -16.22 -4.39
N ARG A 101 -2.00 -16.27 -3.56
CA ARG A 101 -3.38 -16.51 -4.03
C ARG A 101 -3.85 -15.44 -5.01
N THR A 102 -3.63 -14.16 -4.70
CA THR A 102 -4.00 -13.07 -5.61
C THR A 102 -3.15 -13.08 -6.87
N SER A 103 -1.86 -13.45 -6.80
CA SER A 103 -1.01 -13.57 -8.01
C SER A 103 -1.38 -14.77 -8.89
N GLU A 104 -1.89 -15.87 -8.33
CA GLU A 104 -2.48 -16.98 -9.10
C GLU A 104 -3.79 -16.57 -9.80
N VAL A 105 -4.58 -15.68 -9.19
CA VAL A 105 -5.78 -15.08 -9.80
C VAL A 105 -5.39 -14.04 -10.86
N ILE A 106 -4.35 -13.22 -10.64
CA ILE A 106 -3.84 -12.23 -11.61
C ILE A 106 -3.23 -12.92 -12.84
N LYS A 107 -2.65 -14.13 -12.71
CA LYS A 107 -2.23 -14.92 -13.89
C LYS A 107 -3.39 -15.39 -14.76
N LYS A 108 -4.63 -15.33 -14.28
CA LYS A 108 -5.83 -15.76 -15.02
C LYS A 108 -6.68 -14.63 -15.59
N GLN A 109 -6.37 -13.37 -15.29
CA GLN A 109 -7.01 -12.25 -15.97
C GLN A 109 -5.96 -11.48 -16.77
N PRO A 110 -6.14 -11.29 -18.10
CA PRO A 110 -5.39 -10.26 -18.79
C PRO A 110 -5.61 -8.96 -18.00
N GLU A 111 -4.56 -8.20 -17.72
CA GLU A 111 -4.71 -6.84 -17.17
C GLU A 111 -5.80 -6.16 -17.99
N GLU A 112 -6.97 -5.90 -17.38
CA GLU A 112 -7.99 -5.14 -18.07
C GLU A 112 -7.39 -3.78 -18.33
N ASP A 113 -7.16 -3.46 -19.60
CA ASP A 113 -6.64 -2.17 -20.00
C ASP A 113 -7.52 -1.08 -19.32
N PRO A 114 -6.96 -0.22 -18.46
CA PRO A 114 -7.73 0.85 -17.79
C PRO A 114 -8.28 1.86 -18.79
N PHE A 115 -7.85 1.76 -20.06
CA PHE A 115 -8.39 2.48 -21.18
C PHE A 115 -9.42 1.66 -21.97
N LEU A 116 -10.43 2.37 -22.45
CA LEU A 116 -11.19 1.99 -23.63
C LEU A 116 -10.52 2.62 -24.85
N ASP A 117 -10.43 1.87 -25.93
CA ASP A 117 -10.03 2.41 -27.24
C ASP A 117 -11.28 2.84 -27.99
N LEU A 118 -11.38 4.15 -28.26
CA LEU A 118 -12.46 4.78 -29.00
C LEU A 118 -12.61 4.16 -30.39
N LYS A 119 -11.51 3.71 -31.02
CA LYS A 119 -11.55 3.03 -32.32
C LYS A 119 -12.29 1.70 -32.24
N THR A 120 -12.12 0.98 -31.14
CA THR A 120 -12.79 -0.31 -30.90
C THR A 120 -14.28 -0.12 -30.55
N ILE A 121 -14.63 0.95 -29.84
CA ILE A 121 -16.02 1.26 -29.48
C ILE A 121 -16.81 1.74 -30.71
N LEU A 122 -16.23 2.64 -31.49
CA LEU A 122 -16.92 3.29 -32.61
C LEU A 122 -16.77 2.53 -33.94
N LYS A 123 -15.96 1.46 -33.96
CA LYS A 123 -15.66 0.64 -35.14
C LYS A 123 -15.18 1.47 -36.33
N ASP A 124 -14.45 2.53 -36.03
CA ASP A 124 -13.91 3.48 -36.98
C ASP A 124 -12.43 3.73 -36.68
N GLU A 125 -11.58 3.34 -37.61
CA GLU A 125 -10.12 3.41 -37.50
C GLU A 125 -9.59 4.86 -37.49
N THR A 126 -10.42 5.80 -37.93
CA THR A 126 -10.09 7.24 -37.99
C THR A 126 -10.51 8.01 -36.75
N THR A 127 -11.17 7.36 -35.78
CA THR A 127 -11.60 8.07 -34.57
C THR A 127 -10.41 8.36 -33.65
N GLU A 128 -10.03 9.62 -33.62
CA GLU A 128 -9.06 10.17 -32.69
C GLU A 128 -9.66 11.41 -32.02
N ALA A 129 -9.43 11.54 -30.72
CA ALA A 129 -9.91 12.65 -29.91
C ALA A 129 -8.74 13.36 -29.24
N ASN A 130 -8.95 14.58 -28.76
CA ASN A 130 -7.90 15.31 -28.05
C ASN A 130 -7.96 14.99 -26.56
N CYS A 131 -6.82 14.69 -25.97
CA CYS A 131 -6.72 14.52 -24.52
C CYS A 131 -7.22 15.78 -23.81
N LEU A 132 -8.09 15.63 -22.82
CA LEU A 132 -8.65 16.77 -22.09
C LEU A 132 -7.58 17.64 -21.40
N GLU A 133 -6.48 17.01 -20.97
CA GLU A 133 -5.45 17.62 -20.14
C GLU A 133 -4.30 18.27 -20.93
N CYS A 134 -3.93 17.70 -22.07
CA CYS A 134 -2.78 18.17 -22.86
C CYS A 134 -3.11 18.44 -24.32
N HIS A 135 -4.35 18.20 -24.74
CA HIS A 135 -4.86 18.38 -26.10
C HIS A 135 -4.16 17.58 -27.20
N GLU A 136 -3.18 16.74 -26.85
CA GLU A 136 -2.58 15.77 -27.76
C GLU A 136 -3.59 14.73 -28.23
N THR A 137 -3.44 14.30 -29.48
CA THR A 137 -4.31 13.32 -30.12
C THR A 137 -4.19 11.96 -29.42
N THR A 138 -5.34 11.35 -29.13
CA THR A 138 -5.43 10.05 -28.46
C THR A 138 -6.72 9.33 -28.84
N SER A 139 -6.67 8.01 -28.95
CA SER A 139 -7.86 7.17 -29.03
C SER A 139 -8.28 6.61 -27.68
N LYS A 140 -7.63 7.02 -26.58
CA LYS A 140 -7.79 6.39 -25.26
C LYS A 140 -8.76 7.17 -24.36
N MET A 141 -9.60 6.42 -23.67
CA MET A 141 -10.59 6.94 -22.72
C MET A 141 -10.51 6.17 -21.41
N CYS A 142 -10.44 6.86 -20.26
CA CYS A 142 -10.36 6.21 -18.95
C CYS A 142 -11.70 5.59 -18.57
N LYS A 143 -11.73 4.28 -18.27
CA LYS A 143 -12.94 3.55 -17.85
C LYS A 143 -13.59 4.08 -16.57
N GLN A 144 -12.79 4.58 -15.63
CA GLN A 144 -13.27 5.02 -14.31
C GLN A 144 -13.81 6.45 -14.33
N CYS A 145 -13.22 7.32 -15.16
CA CYS A 145 -13.55 8.74 -15.21
C CYS A 145 -14.42 9.11 -16.41
N ASP A 146 -14.68 8.16 -17.32
CA ASP A 146 -15.42 8.38 -18.56
C ASP A 146 -14.87 9.59 -19.36
N THR A 147 -13.54 9.77 -19.34
CA THR A 147 -12.88 10.97 -19.86
C THR A 147 -11.78 10.60 -20.85
N VAL A 148 -11.72 11.32 -21.97
CA VAL A 148 -10.68 11.17 -23.00
C VAL A 148 -9.35 11.69 -22.48
N MET A 149 -8.38 10.79 -22.29
CA MET A 149 -7.07 11.14 -21.77
C MET A 149 -5.97 10.22 -22.29
N CYS A 150 -4.84 10.81 -22.65
CA CYS A 150 -3.66 10.05 -23.05
C CYS A 150 -3.05 9.32 -21.84
N ALA A 151 -2.27 8.28 -22.10
CA ALA A 151 -1.68 7.45 -21.05
C ALA A 151 -0.74 8.24 -20.10
N ALA A 152 -0.08 9.29 -20.60
CA ALA A 152 0.78 10.15 -19.78
C ALA A 152 -0.03 10.97 -18.77
N CYS A 153 -1.11 11.60 -19.23
CA CYS A 153 -2.03 12.36 -18.37
C CYS A 153 -2.76 11.46 -17.38
N PHE A 154 -3.18 10.26 -17.79
CA PHE A 154 -3.75 9.27 -16.88
C PHE A 154 -2.78 8.91 -15.75
N LYS A 155 -1.52 8.59 -16.05
CA LYS A 155 -0.53 8.28 -15.00
C LYS A 155 -0.35 9.46 -14.05
N ARG A 156 -0.28 10.69 -14.57
CA ARG A 156 -0.16 11.89 -13.74
C ARG A 156 -1.37 12.10 -12.83
N SER A 157 -2.58 11.88 -13.34
CA SER A 157 -3.85 12.17 -12.65
C SER A 157 -4.38 11.03 -11.80
N HIS A 158 -4.01 9.77 -12.05
CA HIS A 158 -4.48 8.60 -11.28
C HIS A 158 -3.41 7.97 -10.39
N MET A 159 -2.11 7.97 -10.77
CA MET A 159 -1.06 7.40 -9.92
C MET A 159 -0.63 8.35 -8.79
N ASN A 160 -0.91 9.65 -8.90
CA ASN A 160 -0.68 10.62 -7.80
C ASN A 160 -1.92 10.83 -6.91
N PHE A 161 -3.08 10.26 -7.24
CA PHE A 161 -4.37 10.53 -6.58
C PHE A 161 -4.84 9.43 -5.62
N VAL A 162 -3.97 8.48 -5.26
CA VAL A 162 -4.27 7.41 -4.29
C VAL A 162 -4.45 7.95 -2.83
N ILE A 163 -4.45 9.28 -2.62
CA ILE A 163 -4.60 9.90 -1.29
C ILE A 163 -6.01 10.48 -1.03
N SER A 164 -6.91 10.57 -2.00
CA SER A 164 -8.20 11.24 -1.76
C SER A 164 -9.39 10.56 -2.42
N ARG A 165 -9.93 9.52 -1.74
CA ARG A 165 -11.38 9.27 -1.65
C ARG A 165 -11.68 8.09 -0.73
N THR A 166 -11.65 8.35 0.57
CA THR A 166 -12.66 7.78 1.50
C THR A 166 -12.90 8.76 2.64
N ILE A 167 -13.44 9.93 2.29
CA ILE A 167 -14.33 10.66 3.20
C ILE A 167 -15.67 10.71 2.45
N ASN A 168 -16.60 9.89 2.91
CA ASN A 168 -18.00 9.96 2.55
C ASN A 168 -18.58 11.30 3.00
N TYR A 169 -19.46 11.89 2.19
CA TYR A 169 -20.66 12.53 2.73
C TYR A 169 -21.83 12.27 1.79
N SER A 170 -22.84 11.64 2.38
CA SER A 170 -24.30 11.74 2.19
C SER A 170 -24.89 11.61 0.79
#